data_AF-A0A2V2U2R6-F1
#
_entry.id   AF-A0A2V2U2R6-F1
#
_cell.length_a   1.000
_cell.length_b   1.000
_cell.length_c   1.000
_cell.angle_alpha   90.00
_cell.angle_beta   90.00
_cell.angle_gamma   90.00
#
_symmetry.space_group_name_H-M   'P 1'
#
loop_
_entity.id
_entity.type
_entity.pdbx_description
1 polymer ?
#
loop_
_entity_poly.entity_id
_entity_poly.type
_entity_poly.pdbx_seq_one_letter_code
_entity_poly.pdbx_strand_id
1 'polypeptide(L)'
;MENKTSESLLGFTSSENEDTNGGIYVRQDVPSWRLGFTSLENEVIDNQLSVIGVIAPWLTGTLIRNGPAKFEVGNQGYRHWFEGLAMLHKFSFKNGQVLY
;
A
#
# COMPACT_ATOMS: atom_id res chain seq x y z
N MET A 1 -29.75 -16.78 -39.14
CA MET A 1 -29.49 -17.72 -38.03
C MET A 1 -28.03 -17.50 -37.63
N GLU A 2 -27.65 -16.42 -36.93
CA GLU A 2 -28.07 -16.01 -35.55
C GLU A 2 -27.70 -17.12 -34.55
N ASN A 3 -26.86 -16.95 -33.52
CA ASN A 3 -26.63 -15.85 -32.56
C ASN A 3 -25.12 -15.77 -32.20
N LYS A 4 -24.42 -14.67 -31.91
CA LYS A 4 -24.54 -13.51 -30.98
C LYS A 4 -24.67 -13.82 -29.47
N THR A 5 -23.57 -13.54 -28.76
CA THR A 5 -23.44 -12.97 -27.39
C THR A 5 -24.00 -13.72 -26.17
N SER A 6 -23.10 -14.04 -25.22
CA SER A 6 -23.32 -13.69 -23.80
C SER A 6 -21.98 -13.54 -23.08
N GLU A 7 -21.44 -12.32 -23.07
CA GLU A 7 -20.73 -11.85 -21.88
C GLU A 7 -21.75 -11.84 -20.73
N SER A 8 -21.44 -12.52 -19.63
CA SER A 8 -22.09 -12.28 -18.35
C SER A 8 -21.04 -11.82 -17.36
N LEU A 9 -21.03 -10.50 -17.18
CA LEU A 9 -20.54 -9.77 -16.05
C LEU A 9 -21.06 -10.34 -14.70
N LEU A 10 -20.22 -10.14 -13.69
CA LEU A 10 -20.53 -9.93 -12.27
C LEU A 10 -20.84 -11.14 -11.38
N GLY A 11 -19.88 -11.38 -10.48
CA GLY A 11 -20.07 -12.13 -9.25
C GLY A 11 -18.89 -12.00 -8.30
N PHE A 12 -18.18 -10.87 -8.27
CA PHE A 12 -17.28 -10.59 -7.13
C PHE A 12 -18.15 -10.10 -5.99
N THR A 13 -18.69 -11.06 -5.23
CA THR A 13 -19.33 -10.80 -3.96
C THR A 13 -18.31 -10.13 -3.06
N SER A 14 -18.60 -8.92 -2.62
CA SER A 14 -18.05 -8.35 -1.40
C SER A 14 -18.39 -9.34 -0.28
N SER A 15 -17.46 -10.22 0.09
CA SER A 15 -17.56 -10.87 1.39
C SER A 15 -17.05 -9.84 2.39
N GLU A 16 -18.01 -9.13 2.99
CA GLU A 16 -17.83 -8.51 4.30
C GLU A 16 -17.16 -9.55 5.22
N ASN A 17 -15.91 -9.31 5.57
CA ASN A 17 -15.31 -9.92 6.75
C ASN A 17 -14.95 -8.75 7.68
N GLU A 18 -15.91 -8.40 8.53
CA GLU A 18 -15.62 -7.73 9.80
C GLU A 18 -14.81 -8.71 10.65
N ASP A 19 -13.48 -8.57 10.64
CA ASP A 19 -12.62 -9.22 11.63
C ASP A 19 -11.91 -8.12 12.44
N THR A 20 -12.44 -7.89 13.64
CA THR A 20 -12.05 -6.87 14.62
C THR A 20 -10.74 -7.20 15.35
N ASN A 21 -9.67 -7.51 14.61
CA ASN A 21 -8.33 -7.63 15.18
C ASN A 21 -7.33 -7.22 14.10
N GLY A 22 -6.81 -5.99 14.18
CA GLY A 22 -5.97 -5.32 13.18
C GLY A 22 -4.59 -5.93 12.89
N GLY A 23 -4.52 -7.24 12.70
CA GLY A 23 -3.37 -7.95 12.16
C GLY A 23 -3.50 -8.09 10.64
N ILE A 24 -2.44 -7.72 9.92
CA ILE A 24 -2.36 -7.95 8.48
C ILE A 24 -2.05 -9.45 8.26
N TYR A 25 -3.07 -10.26 8.01
CA TYR A 25 -2.88 -11.65 7.56
C TYR A 25 -2.55 -11.65 6.07
N VAL A 26 -1.31 -12.00 5.72
CA VAL A 26 -0.95 -12.30 4.33
C VAL A 26 -1.65 -13.59 3.94
N ARG A 27 -2.61 -13.55 3.01
CA ARG A 27 -3.20 -14.80 2.51
C ARG A 27 -2.11 -15.62 1.81
N GLN A 28 -2.03 -16.89 2.17
CA GLN A 28 -0.94 -17.78 1.75
C GLN A 28 -1.01 -18.19 0.27
N ASP A 29 -2.13 -17.88 -0.39
CA ASP A 29 -2.46 -18.18 -1.78
C ASP A 29 -2.08 -17.06 -2.77
N VAL A 30 -1.75 -15.86 -2.28
CA VAL A 30 -1.28 -14.74 -3.11
C VAL A 30 0.21 -14.47 -2.88
N PRO A 31 0.99 -14.20 -3.95
CA PRO A 31 2.39 -13.83 -3.77
C PRO A 31 2.52 -12.57 -2.91
N SER A 32 3.42 -12.60 -1.93
CA SER A 32 3.61 -11.52 -0.95
C SER A 32 3.92 -10.16 -1.57
N TRP A 33 4.60 -10.14 -2.72
CA TRP A 33 4.93 -8.90 -3.43
C TRP A 33 3.69 -8.18 -3.97
N ARG A 34 2.54 -8.85 -4.12
CA ARG A 34 1.31 -8.24 -4.62
C ARG A 34 0.83 -7.10 -3.71
N LEU A 35 1.16 -7.15 -2.42
CA LEU A 35 0.88 -6.09 -1.46
C LEU A 35 1.53 -4.75 -1.85
N GLY A 36 2.66 -4.77 -2.59
CA GLY A 36 3.29 -3.55 -3.09
C GLY A 36 2.49 -2.82 -4.19
N PHE A 37 1.39 -3.41 -4.66
CA PHE A 37 0.52 -2.89 -5.72
C PHE A 37 -0.93 -2.69 -5.24
N THR A 38 -1.15 -2.61 -3.93
CA THR A 38 -2.45 -2.29 -3.34
C THR A 38 -2.44 -0.86 -2.83
N SER A 39 -3.60 -0.20 -2.85
CA SER A 39 -3.72 1.18 -2.37
C SER A 39 -3.46 1.30 -0.87
N LEU A 40 -2.72 2.35 -0.51
CA LEU A 40 -2.47 2.77 0.86
C LEU A 40 -3.32 4.01 1.15
N GLU A 41 -4.38 3.83 1.95
CA GLU A 41 -5.32 4.92 2.28
C GLU A 41 -4.86 5.77 3.45
N ASN A 42 -4.08 5.19 4.36
CA ASN A 42 -3.75 5.83 5.63
C ASN A 42 -2.46 6.63 5.49
N GLU A 43 -2.58 7.93 5.68
CA GLU A 43 -1.46 8.84 5.89
C GLU A 43 -1.19 8.96 7.39
N VAL A 44 0.08 9.10 7.75
CA VAL A 44 0.51 9.36 9.13
C VAL A 44 1.54 10.48 9.12
N ILE A 45 1.71 11.14 10.26
CA ILE A 45 2.63 12.28 10.41
C ILE A 45 3.59 11.97 11.54
N ASP A 46 4.89 11.95 11.22
CA ASP A 46 5.98 11.85 12.19
C ASP A 46 5.79 10.69 13.18
N ASN A 47 5.39 9.53 12.66
CA ASN A 47 5.15 8.35 13.47
C ASN A 47 6.49 7.71 13.88
N GLN A 48 6.71 7.57 15.19
CA GLN A 48 7.93 6.96 15.74
C GLN A 48 8.00 5.48 15.39
N LEU A 49 9.09 5.06 14.73
CA LEU A 49 9.32 3.66 14.43
C LEU A 49 10.20 2.99 15.49
N SER A 50 9.95 1.70 15.72
CA SER A 50 10.82 0.83 16.51
C SER A 50 12.11 0.52 15.76
N VAL A 51 13.25 0.73 16.41
CA VAL A 51 14.58 0.46 15.83
C VAL A 51 15.11 -0.86 16.36
N ILE A 52 15.55 -1.75 15.45
CA ILE A 52 16.30 -2.95 15.78
C ILE A 52 17.75 -2.72 15.36
N GLY A 53 18.68 -2.78 16.31
CA GLY A 53 20.08 -2.40 16.11
C GLY A 53 20.38 -0.95 16.51
N VAL A 54 21.39 -0.34 15.89
CA VAL A 54 21.84 1.02 16.22
C VAL A 54 21.95 1.86 14.95
N ILE A 55 21.22 2.97 14.89
CA ILE A 55 21.36 3.96 13.82
C ILE A 55 22.68 4.72 14.03
N ALA A 56 23.46 4.88 12.95
CA ALA A 56 24.76 5.53 13.01
C ALA A 56 24.64 6.97 13.55
N PRO A 57 25.49 7.40 14.52
CA PRO A 57 25.36 8.72 15.15
C PRO A 57 25.46 9.91 14.19
N TRP A 58 26.19 9.73 13.08
CA TRP A 58 26.35 10.77 12.06
C TRP A 58 25.15 10.86 11.11
N LEU A 59 24.24 9.87 11.09
CA LEU A 59 23.08 9.90 10.22
C LEU A 59 22.01 10.81 10.81
N THR A 60 22.01 12.06 10.36
CA THR A 60 20.99 13.06 10.67
C THR A 60 20.51 13.68 9.37
N GLY A 61 19.20 13.73 9.18
CA GLY A 61 18.60 14.26 7.95
C GLY A 61 17.32 13.53 7.59
N THR A 62 16.89 13.69 6.34
CA THR A 62 15.62 13.16 5.86
C THR A 62 15.81 12.41 4.54
N LEU A 63 15.29 11.18 4.48
CA LEU A 63 15.10 10.43 3.25
C LEU A 63 13.68 10.64 2.75
N ILE A 64 13.54 11.11 1.51
CA ILE A 64 12.26 11.23 0.81
C ILE A 64 12.18 10.14 -0.26
N ARG A 65 11.09 9.40 -0.29
CA ARG A 65 10.75 8.46 -1.36
C ARG A 65 9.48 8.93 -2.04
N ASN A 66 9.43 8.79 -3.36
CA ASN A 66 8.24 9.04 -4.16
C ASN A 66 7.86 7.77 -4.90
N GLY A 67 6.57 7.44 -4.94
CA GLY A 67 6.05 6.27 -5.63
C GLY A 67 4.53 6.27 -5.71
N PRO A 68 3.94 5.36 -6.50
CA PRO A 68 2.50 5.18 -6.56
C PRO A 68 2.00 4.55 -5.26
N ALA A 69 0.93 5.10 -4.69
CA ALA A 69 0.28 4.54 -3.50
C ALA A 69 -1.24 4.43 -3.62
N LYS A 70 -1.84 4.96 -4.69
CA LYS A 70 -3.27 4.81 -4.98
C LYS A 70 -3.47 4.24 -6.38
N PHE A 71 -4.06 3.06 -6.48
CA PHE A 71 -4.21 2.30 -7.71
C PHE A 71 -5.63 2.33 -8.30
N GLU A 72 -6.56 3.05 -7.68
CA GLU A 72 -7.94 3.22 -8.15
C GLU A 72 -8.56 4.56 -7.73
N VAL A 73 -9.58 5.02 -8.48
CA VAL A 73 -10.43 6.14 -8.10
C VAL A 73 -11.88 5.75 -8.38
N GLY A 74 -12.69 5.65 -7.31
CA GLY A 74 -14.05 5.10 -7.40
C GLY A 74 -14.01 3.67 -7.94
N ASN A 75 -14.72 3.42 -9.05
CA ASN A 75 -14.79 2.10 -9.69
C ASN A 75 -13.75 1.91 -10.81
N GLN A 76 -12.83 2.85 -11.01
CA GLN A 76 -11.81 2.79 -12.06
C GLN A 76 -10.45 2.45 -11.46
N GLY A 77 -9.90 1.29 -11.84
CA GLY A 77 -8.54 0.89 -11.49
C GLY A 77 -7.53 1.30 -12.57
N TYR A 78 -6.33 1.65 -12.15
CA TYR A 78 -5.19 1.85 -13.05
C TYR A 78 -4.64 0.53 -13.55
N ARG A 79 -4.11 0.53 -14.78
CA ARG A 79 -3.69 -0.70 -15.47
C ARG A 79 -2.20 -0.92 -15.45
N HIS A 80 -1.45 0.16 -15.23
CA HIS A 80 0.00 0.13 -15.21
C HIS A 80 0.51 0.71 -13.89
N TRP A 81 1.57 0.13 -13.34
CA TRP A 81 2.15 0.55 -12.05
C TRP A 81 2.56 2.03 -12.00
N PHE A 82 2.83 2.69 -13.14
CA PHE A 82 3.20 4.11 -13.21
C PHE A 82 2.01 5.06 -13.35
N GLU A 83 0.77 4.56 -13.38
CA GLU A 83 -0.44 5.38 -13.44
C GLU A 83 -1.01 5.70 -12.04
N GLY A 84 -0.56 4.99 -11.00
CA GLY A 84 -1.02 5.22 -9.64
C GLY A 84 -0.69 6.64 -9.15
N LEU A 85 -1.57 7.20 -8.32
CA LEU A 85 -1.33 8.54 -7.75
C LEU A 85 -0.12 8.49 -6.80
N ALA A 86 0.70 9.53 -6.90
CA ALA A 86 1.94 9.64 -6.15
C ALA A 86 1.68 9.90 -4.66
N MET A 87 2.47 9.27 -3.81
CA MET A 87 2.56 9.57 -2.38
C MET A 87 4.04 9.76 -2.01
N LEU A 88 4.28 10.75 -1.15
CA LEU A 88 5.59 10.99 -0.57
C LEU A 88 5.72 10.25 0.75
N HIS A 89 6.83 9.57 0.91
CA HIS A 89 7.22 8.93 2.16
C HIS A 89 8.44 9.65 2.72
N LYS A 90 8.41 9.98 4.01
CA LYS A 90 9.50 10.67 4.71
C LYS A 90 10.08 9.73 5.75
N PHE A 91 11.40 9.71 5.90
CA PHE A 91 12.06 9.11 7.05
C PHE A 91 13.03 10.13 7.63
N SER A 92 12.78 10.61 8.84
CA SER A 92 13.61 11.62 9.50
C SER A 92 14.45 10.99 10.59
N PHE A 93 15.78 11.12 10.47
CA PHE A 93 16.76 10.56 11.38
C PHE A 93 17.32 11.64 12.29
N LYS A 94 17.31 11.40 13.60
CA LYS A 94 17.95 12.27 14.59
C LYS A 94 18.25 11.50 15.87
N ASN A 95 19.47 11.64 16.40
CA ASN A 95 19.86 11.08 17.70
C ASN A 95 19.52 9.59 17.87
N GLY A 96 19.77 8.78 16.84
CA GLY A 96 19.50 7.33 16.86
C GLY A 96 18.02 6.94 16.72
N GLN A 97 17.12 7.90 16.50
CA GLN A 97 15.68 7.69 16.31
C GLN A 97 15.29 7.95 14.85
N VAL A 98 14.19 7.32 14.42
CA VAL A 98 13.57 7.54 13.12
C VAL A 98 12.07 7.78 13.25
N LEU A 99 11.60 8.82 12.56
CA LEU A 99 10.19 9.12 12.35
C LEU A 99 9.83 8.83 10.88
N TYR A 100 8.64 8.28 10.65
CA TYR A 100 8.04 8.17 9.33
C TYR A 100 7.00 9.29 9.14
#